data_AF-A0A965B076-F1
#
_entry.id   AF-A0A965B076-F1
#
_cell.length_a   1.000
_cell.length_b   1.000
_cell.length_c   1.000
_cell.angle_alpha   90.00
_cell.angle_beta   90.00
_cell.angle_gamma   90.00
#
_symmetry.space_group_name_H-M   'P 1'
#
loop_
_entity.id
_entity.type
_entity.pdbx_description
1 polymer ?
#
loop_
_entity_poly.entity_id
_entity_poly.type
_entity_poly.pdbx_seq_one_letter_code
_entity_poly.pdbx_strand_id
1 'polypeptide(L)'
;GPTGITVVTDVSCVNGVLSNTYATLYPSETVQISEDTKKSFISLNDTPSSYSGAANYYVAVNPSGTALRFTSSPPSSVVVPSISFINLQDCPKSLPATSGYVVTASNTGLTFSKVGFAYPNESSVIPQQFDLTQQMAFSLANDQKSPGANKYYGTNAAGVKGWYDLPGA
;
A
#
# COMPACT_ATOMS: atom_id res chain seq x y z
N GLY A 1 68.97 -3.28 -11.69
CA GLY A 1 67.57 -3.53 -12.13
C GLY A 1 66.65 -2.61 -11.34
N PRO A 2 65.44 -2.30 -11.80
CA PRO A 2 64.53 -1.46 -11.05
C PRO A 2 64.26 -2.10 -9.68
N THR A 3 64.28 -1.29 -8.62
CA THR A 3 64.00 -1.73 -7.25
C THR A 3 62.57 -2.26 -7.17
N GLY A 4 62.42 -3.55 -6.88
CA GLY A 4 61.11 -4.14 -6.59
C GLY A 4 60.47 -3.50 -5.37
N ILE A 5 59.16 -3.65 -5.23
CA ILE A 5 58.42 -3.20 -4.06
C ILE A 5 58.38 -4.35 -3.06
N THR A 6 58.99 -4.18 -1.90
CA THR A 6 58.91 -5.16 -0.80
C THR A 6 57.67 -4.88 0.03
N VAL A 7 56.81 -5.88 0.15
CA VAL A 7 55.60 -5.84 0.98
C VAL A 7 55.68 -6.86 2.09
N VAL A 8 55.12 -6.53 3.25
CA VAL A 8 54.89 -7.50 4.32
C VAL A 8 53.68 -8.34 3.92
N THR A 9 53.87 -9.66 3.84
CA THR A 9 52.82 -10.61 3.49
C THR A 9 52.19 -11.26 4.71
N ASP A 10 52.94 -11.34 5.81
CA ASP A 10 52.44 -11.85 7.08
C ASP A 10 53.25 -11.26 8.24
N VAL A 11 52.60 -11.16 9.40
CA VAL A 11 53.22 -10.76 10.67
C VAL A 11 52.81 -11.76 11.73
N SER A 12 53.77 -12.51 12.23
CA SER A 12 53.58 -13.46 13.33
C SER A 12 54.21 -12.92 14.61
N CYS A 13 53.62 -13.29 15.75
CA CYS A 13 54.19 -13.01 17.06
C CYS A 13 54.31 -14.32 17.84
N VAL A 14 55.53 -14.71 18.18
CA VAL A 14 55.78 -15.88 19.03
C VAL A 14 56.55 -15.41 20.24
N ASN A 15 55.99 -15.63 21.44
CA ASN A 15 56.56 -15.20 22.72
C ASN A 15 56.95 -13.71 22.78
N GLY A 16 56.14 -12.83 22.16
CA GLY A 16 56.36 -11.38 22.17
C GLY A 16 57.38 -10.87 21.16
N VAL A 17 57.97 -11.74 20.35
CA VAL A 17 58.85 -11.36 19.25
C VAL A 17 58.05 -11.33 17.95
N LEU A 18 58.02 -10.15 17.33
CA LEU A 18 57.41 -9.96 16.01
C LEU A 18 58.35 -10.48 14.93
N SER A 19 57.82 -11.30 14.03
CA SER A 19 58.49 -11.80 12.84
C SER A 19 57.63 -11.51 11.61
N ASN A 20 58.21 -10.80 10.65
CA ASN A 20 57.55 -10.42 9.41
C ASN A 20 58.02 -11.32 8.27
N THR A 21 57.08 -11.79 7.47
CA THR A 21 57.36 -12.49 6.20
C THR A 21 57.17 -11.50 5.06
N TYR A 22 58.18 -11.36 4.20
CA TYR A 22 58.18 -10.39 3.11
C TYR A 22 58.07 -11.07 1.75
N ALA A 23 57.42 -10.41 0.79
CA ALA A 23 57.53 -10.70 -0.63
C ALA A 23 58.05 -9.46 -1.37
N THR A 24 58.91 -9.66 -2.37
CA THR A 24 59.39 -8.59 -3.25
C THR A 24 58.72 -8.75 -4.60
N LEU A 25 57.98 -7.74 -5.03
CA LEU A 25 57.32 -7.72 -6.33
C LEU A 25 58.23 -6.97 -7.31
N TYR A 26 58.72 -7.67 -8.33
CA TYR A 26 59.57 -7.04 -9.35
C TYR A 26 58.73 -6.46 -10.50
N PRO A 27 59.10 -5.30 -11.09
CA PRO A 27 58.36 -4.72 -12.21
C PRO A 27 58.33 -5.61 -13.47
N SER A 28 59.23 -6.59 -13.57
CA SER A 28 59.28 -7.58 -14.66
C SER A 28 58.37 -8.79 -14.42
N GLU A 29 57.74 -8.91 -13.25
CA GLU A 29 56.84 -10.00 -12.91
C GLU A 29 55.39 -9.53 -13.04
N THR A 30 54.57 -10.26 -13.80
CA THR A 30 53.12 -10.11 -13.74
C THR A 30 52.61 -10.76 -12.45
N VAL A 31 52.60 -10.00 -11.37
CA VAL A 31 51.94 -10.41 -10.12
C VAL A 31 50.44 -10.31 -10.35
N GLN A 32 49.79 -11.46 -10.54
CA GLN A 32 48.33 -11.53 -10.53
C GLN A 32 47.88 -11.29 -9.08
N ILE A 33 47.61 -10.03 -8.72
CA ILE A 33 46.77 -9.76 -7.55
C ILE A 33 45.43 -10.40 -7.90
N SER A 34 45.03 -11.44 -7.16
CA SER A 34 43.75 -12.11 -7.42
C SER A 34 42.66 -11.05 -7.37
N GLU A 35 42.21 -10.60 -8.54
CA GLU A 35 41.00 -9.81 -8.62
C GLU A 35 39.90 -10.63 -7.95
N ASP A 36 38.99 -9.98 -7.23
CA ASP A 36 37.81 -10.70 -6.78
C ASP A 36 37.06 -11.18 -8.03
N THR A 37 37.20 -12.47 -8.32
CA THR A 37 36.69 -13.16 -9.50
C THR A 37 35.20 -13.41 -9.40
N LYS A 38 34.58 -13.13 -8.24
CA LYS A 38 33.14 -13.32 -8.04
C LYS A 38 32.34 -12.14 -8.61
N LYS A 39 32.22 -12.10 -9.94
CA LYS A 39 31.45 -11.06 -10.66
C LYS A 39 29.96 -11.38 -10.82
N SER A 40 29.51 -12.56 -10.40
CA SER A 40 28.12 -13.01 -10.58
C SER A 40 27.54 -13.62 -9.30
N PHE A 41 26.21 -13.63 -9.17
CA PHE A 41 25.57 -14.29 -8.03
C PHE A 41 26.00 -15.75 -7.93
N ILE A 42 25.91 -16.54 -9.01
CA ILE A 42 26.29 -17.97 -9.02
C ILE A 42 27.75 -18.28 -8.63
N SER A 43 28.64 -17.28 -8.57
CA SER A 43 30.02 -17.45 -8.10
C SER A 43 30.21 -17.23 -6.60
N LEU A 44 29.17 -16.78 -5.89
CA LEU A 44 29.13 -16.61 -4.44
C LEU A 44 28.68 -17.91 -3.76
N ASN A 45 29.21 -18.17 -2.56
CA ASN A 45 28.96 -19.40 -1.80
C ASN A 45 27.62 -19.43 -1.04
N ASP A 46 27.02 -18.26 -0.81
CA ASP A 46 25.75 -18.05 -0.10
C ASP A 46 24.58 -17.77 -1.05
N THR A 47 24.72 -18.18 -2.32
CA THR A 47 23.71 -17.98 -3.36
C THR A 47 23.36 -19.29 -4.06
N PRO A 48 22.24 -19.33 -4.80
CA PRO A 48 21.96 -20.44 -5.70
C PRO A 48 23.05 -20.57 -6.77
N SER A 49 23.52 -21.79 -7.02
CA SER A 49 24.60 -22.09 -7.98
C SER A 49 24.16 -22.18 -9.44
N SER A 50 22.88 -21.92 -9.77
CA SER A 50 22.35 -21.98 -11.13
C SER A 50 21.05 -21.19 -11.30
N TYR A 51 20.87 -20.59 -12.48
CA TYR A 51 19.61 -19.97 -12.91
C TYR A 51 18.64 -20.95 -13.59
N SER A 52 19.03 -22.20 -13.82
CA SER A 52 18.20 -23.17 -14.53
C SER A 52 16.86 -23.38 -13.82
N GLY A 53 15.76 -23.19 -14.54
CA GLY A 53 14.39 -23.28 -13.99
C GLY A 53 13.94 -22.10 -13.12
N ALA A 54 14.75 -21.04 -13.00
CA ALA A 54 14.44 -19.85 -12.18
C ALA A 54 14.11 -18.61 -13.02
N ALA A 55 13.70 -18.79 -14.29
CA ALA A 55 13.28 -17.68 -15.12
C ALA A 55 12.08 -16.95 -14.46
N ASN A 56 12.17 -15.63 -14.34
CA ASN A 56 11.19 -14.75 -13.69
C ASN A 56 11.00 -14.95 -12.17
N TYR A 57 11.94 -15.64 -11.50
CA TYR A 57 11.90 -15.77 -10.04
C TYR A 57 12.48 -14.52 -9.37
N TYR A 58 12.09 -14.28 -8.12
CA TYR A 58 12.64 -13.24 -7.27
C TYR A 58 13.84 -13.77 -6.49
N VAL A 59 14.80 -12.88 -6.19
CA VAL A 59 15.86 -13.16 -5.21
C VAL A 59 15.35 -12.80 -3.81
N ALA A 60 15.45 -13.73 -2.86
CA ALA A 60 15.04 -13.52 -1.47
C ALA A 60 16.04 -14.16 -0.51
N VAL A 61 16.04 -13.72 0.75
CA VAL A 61 16.74 -14.42 1.83
C VAL A 61 16.02 -15.76 2.11
N ASN A 62 16.79 -16.80 2.40
CA ASN A 62 16.24 -18.10 2.79
C ASN A 62 15.55 -18.02 4.17
N PRO A 63 14.68 -18.97 4.54
CA PRO A 63 13.96 -18.93 5.82
C PRO A 63 14.88 -18.95 7.06
N SER A 64 16.11 -19.44 6.90
CA SER A 64 17.11 -19.49 7.96
C SER A 64 17.93 -18.20 8.12
N GLY A 65 17.76 -17.21 7.23
CA GLY A 65 18.52 -15.95 7.29
C GLY A 65 20.00 -16.07 6.92
N THR A 66 20.43 -17.15 6.29
CA THR A 66 21.85 -17.50 6.10
C THR A 66 22.34 -17.49 4.66
N ALA A 67 21.43 -17.42 3.69
CA ALA A 67 21.76 -17.45 2.26
C ALA A 67 20.65 -16.79 1.43
N LEU A 68 20.93 -16.57 0.16
CA LEU A 68 19.93 -16.19 -0.84
C LEU A 68 19.28 -17.44 -1.48
N ARG A 69 18.06 -17.27 -1.98
CA ARG A 69 17.30 -18.27 -2.75
C ARG A 69 16.55 -17.59 -3.89
N PHE A 70 16.26 -18.34 -4.95
CA PHE A 70 15.25 -17.96 -5.93
C PHE A 70 13.87 -18.45 -5.48
N THR A 71 12.87 -17.59 -5.57
CA THR A 71 11.48 -17.90 -5.20
C THR A 71 10.53 -17.45 -6.31
N SER A 72 9.57 -18.29 -6.67
CA SER A 72 8.52 -17.97 -7.64
C SER A 72 7.42 -17.08 -7.05
N SER A 73 7.26 -17.08 -5.74
CA SER A 73 6.34 -16.17 -5.06
C SER A 73 7.02 -14.83 -4.78
N PRO A 74 6.33 -13.70 -5.04
CA PRO A 74 6.80 -12.41 -4.54
C PRO A 74 6.93 -12.49 -3.01
N PRO A 75 7.89 -11.76 -2.41
CA PRO A 75 7.95 -11.60 -0.96
C PRO A 75 6.58 -11.11 -0.46
N SER A 76 6.12 -11.63 0.68
CA SER A 76 4.80 -11.28 1.24
C SER A 76 4.61 -9.77 1.51
N SER A 77 5.70 -9.00 1.47
CA SER A 77 5.73 -7.54 1.63
C SER A 77 5.87 -6.76 0.32
N VAL A 78 6.00 -7.42 -0.84
CA VAL A 78 5.88 -6.76 -2.15
C VAL A 78 4.40 -6.56 -2.39
N VAL A 79 3.92 -5.40 -1.96
CA VAL A 79 2.66 -4.84 -2.41
C VAL A 79 2.75 -4.73 -3.92
N VAL A 80 2.21 -5.72 -4.63
CA VAL A 80 1.80 -5.50 -6.02
C VAL A 80 0.94 -4.25 -5.98
N PRO A 81 1.25 -3.15 -6.70
CA PRO A 81 0.45 -1.93 -6.63
C PRO A 81 -1.00 -2.34 -6.82
N SER A 82 -1.76 -2.19 -5.74
CA SER A 82 -3.04 -2.86 -5.67
C SER A 82 -3.96 -2.18 -6.65
N ILE A 83 -4.31 -2.89 -7.73
CA ILE A 83 -5.26 -2.39 -8.73
C ILE A 83 -6.71 -2.40 -8.22
N SER A 84 -6.94 -2.84 -6.99
CA SER A 84 -8.24 -2.87 -6.32
C SER A 84 -8.13 -2.39 -4.87
N PHE A 85 -9.16 -1.69 -4.39
CA PHE A 85 -9.19 -1.21 -3.01
C PHE A 85 -9.05 -2.36 -2.00
N ILE A 86 -9.61 -3.55 -2.27
CA ILE A 86 -9.65 -4.67 -1.31
C ILE A 86 -8.29 -5.20 -0.83
N ASN A 87 -7.19 -4.91 -1.55
CA ASN A 87 -5.84 -5.31 -1.12
C ASN A 87 -5.06 -4.18 -0.44
N LEU A 88 -5.67 -3.01 -0.26
CA LEU A 88 -5.13 -2.00 0.65
C LEU A 88 -5.40 -2.43 2.10
N GLN A 89 -4.41 -2.24 2.97
CA GLN A 89 -4.51 -2.72 4.35
C GLN A 89 -5.62 -1.99 5.15
N ASP A 90 -5.86 -0.73 4.78
CA ASP A 90 -6.84 0.19 5.33
C ASP A 90 -8.16 0.19 4.54
N CYS A 91 -8.38 -0.81 3.67
CA CYS A 91 -9.64 -1.01 3.00
C CYS A 91 -10.42 -2.19 3.60
N PRO A 92 -11.76 -2.12 3.63
CA PRO A 92 -12.61 -3.27 3.83
C PRO A 92 -12.22 -4.41 2.88
N LYS A 93 -12.04 -5.62 3.44
CA LYS A 93 -11.51 -6.80 2.72
C LYS A 93 -12.50 -7.44 1.73
N SER A 94 -13.64 -6.78 1.48
CA SER A 94 -14.67 -7.21 0.55
C SER A 94 -15.46 -6.01 0.04
N LEU A 95 -15.79 -6.01 -1.26
CA LEU A 95 -16.75 -5.06 -1.83
C LEU A 95 -18.17 -5.61 -1.64
N PRO A 96 -19.17 -4.76 -1.34
CA PRO A 96 -20.57 -5.15 -1.34
C PRO A 96 -21.00 -5.67 -2.72
N ALA A 97 -21.85 -6.69 -2.77
CA ALA A 97 -22.32 -7.32 -4.00
C ALA A 97 -23.29 -6.46 -4.84
N THR A 98 -23.63 -5.26 -4.37
CA THR A 98 -24.61 -4.35 -5.00
C THR A 98 -23.99 -2.98 -5.27
N SER A 99 -24.39 -2.35 -6.37
CA SER A 99 -23.99 -0.98 -6.74
C SER A 99 -24.61 0.08 -5.82
N GLY A 100 -24.10 1.32 -5.88
CA GLY A 100 -24.68 2.47 -5.16
C GLY A 100 -24.05 2.78 -3.78
N TYR A 101 -22.84 2.29 -3.52
CA TYR A 101 -22.09 2.64 -2.32
C TYR A 101 -21.20 3.86 -2.57
N VAL A 102 -21.12 4.75 -1.59
CA VAL A 102 -20.14 5.84 -1.53
C VAL A 102 -18.96 5.39 -0.70
N VAL A 103 -17.75 5.70 -1.17
CA VAL A 103 -16.50 5.50 -0.43
C VAL A 103 -16.21 6.74 0.39
N THR A 104 -16.02 6.56 1.69
CA THR A 104 -15.55 7.62 2.58
C THR A 104 -14.22 7.23 3.22
N ALA A 105 -13.38 8.21 3.51
CA ALA A 105 -12.17 8.02 4.31
C ALA A 105 -12.47 8.40 5.77
N SER A 106 -11.99 7.60 6.71
CA SER A 106 -12.00 7.86 8.15
C SER A 106 -10.58 7.91 8.70
N ASN A 107 -10.43 8.11 10.01
CA ASN A 107 -9.15 8.04 10.70
C ASN A 107 -8.54 6.62 10.75
N THR A 108 -9.30 5.58 10.38
CA THR A 108 -8.85 4.18 10.43
C THR A 108 -8.87 3.48 9.06
N GLY A 109 -9.27 4.17 7.98
CA GLY A 109 -9.25 3.61 6.63
C GLY A 109 -10.43 4.04 5.75
N LEU A 110 -10.72 3.27 4.72
CA LEU A 110 -11.86 3.47 3.83
C LEU A 110 -13.12 2.78 4.37
N THR A 111 -14.29 3.34 4.13
CA THR A 111 -15.59 2.72 4.44
C THR A 111 -16.49 2.80 3.21
N PHE A 112 -17.22 1.71 2.93
CA PHE A 112 -18.24 1.69 1.89
C PHE A 112 -19.62 1.80 2.54
N SER A 113 -20.30 2.92 2.32
CA SER A 113 -21.63 3.17 2.88
C SER A 113 -22.68 3.19 1.78
N LYS A 114 -23.78 2.45 1.96
CA LYS A 114 -24.89 2.47 1.01
C LYS A 114 -25.58 3.82 1.10
N VAL A 115 -25.79 4.47 -0.04
CA VAL A 115 -26.72 5.61 -0.09
C VAL A 115 -28.13 5.04 -0.08
N GLY A 116 -28.75 5.04 1.10
CA GLY A 116 -30.13 4.60 1.26
C GLY A 116 -31.09 5.69 0.84
N PHE A 117 -31.70 5.57 -0.34
CA PHE A 117 -32.97 6.25 -0.60
C PHE A 117 -34.06 5.41 0.07
N ALA A 118 -34.48 5.83 1.25
CA ALA A 118 -35.66 5.26 1.88
C ALA A 118 -36.87 5.68 1.03
N TYR A 119 -37.45 4.70 0.34
CA TYR A 119 -38.72 4.74 -0.43
C TYR A 119 -38.63 5.21 -1.91
N PRO A 120 -39.21 4.44 -2.85
CA PRO A 120 -38.96 4.55 -4.30
C PRO A 120 -39.77 5.63 -5.03
N ASN A 121 -40.43 6.56 -4.34
CA ASN A 121 -41.40 7.48 -4.96
C ASN A 121 -41.07 8.98 -4.83
N GLU A 122 -39.99 9.38 -4.18
CA GLU A 122 -39.56 10.79 -4.17
C GLU A 122 -38.52 11.01 -5.27
N SER A 123 -39.01 11.27 -6.47
CA SER A 123 -38.19 11.90 -7.51
C SER A 123 -37.83 13.30 -7.05
N SER A 124 -36.54 13.61 -7.01
CA SER A 124 -35.95 14.95 -6.86
C SER A 124 -35.79 15.49 -5.43
N VAL A 125 -34.68 15.12 -4.77
CA VAL A 125 -33.76 16.11 -4.18
C VAL A 125 -32.33 15.54 -4.25
N ILE A 126 -31.43 16.23 -4.95
CA ILE A 126 -29.99 16.02 -4.84
C ILE A 126 -29.55 16.73 -3.55
N PRO A 127 -29.10 16.05 -2.49
CA PRO A 127 -28.50 16.76 -1.36
C PRO A 127 -27.17 17.38 -1.81
N GLN A 128 -27.05 18.70 -1.69
CA GLN A 128 -25.75 19.37 -1.65
C GLN A 128 -24.99 18.85 -0.43
N GLN A 129 -24.18 17.81 -0.65
CA GLN A 129 -22.92 17.48 0.01
C GLN A 129 -22.74 18.00 1.44
N PHE A 130 -23.36 17.40 2.46
CA PHE A 130 -22.84 17.42 3.84
C PHE A 130 -23.29 16.16 4.61
N ASP A 131 -22.29 15.49 5.20
CA ASP A 131 -22.31 14.36 6.16
C ASP A 131 -23.34 13.22 5.98
N LEU A 132 -22.87 12.11 5.39
CA LEU A 132 -23.65 10.88 5.14
C LEU A 132 -23.93 10.03 6.40
N THR A 133 -23.51 10.47 7.59
CA THR A 133 -23.67 9.71 8.84
C THR A 133 -24.92 10.04 9.63
N GLN A 134 -25.66 11.08 9.25
CA GLN A 134 -26.91 11.49 9.87
C GLN A 134 -28.05 11.27 8.87
N GLN A 135 -29.14 10.62 9.29
CA GLN A 135 -30.36 10.51 8.50
C GLN A 135 -30.96 11.92 8.34
N MET A 136 -30.63 12.59 7.25
CA MET A 136 -31.24 13.87 6.92
C MET A 136 -32.65 13.62 6.40
N ALA A 137 -33.63 13.77 7.27
CA ALA A 137 -35.02 13.89 6.84
C ALA A 137 -35.25 15.34 6.38
N PHE A 138 -35.51 15.54 5.10
CA PHE A 138 -36.12 16.79 4.64
C PHE A 138 -37.60 16.74 5.03
N SER A 139 -37.97 17.50 6.06
CA SER A 139 -39.38 17.71 6.43
C SER A 139 -39.75 19.16 6.26
N LEU A 140 -41.02 19.39 5.95
CA LEU A 140 -41.61 20.71 6.01
C LEU A 140 -41.70 21.15 7.49
N ALA A 141 -41.50 22.43 7.78
CA ALA A 141 -41.76 22.93 9.14
C ALA A 141 -43.24 22.70 9.49
N ASN A 142 -43.52 22.03 10.60
CA ASN A 142 -44.86 21.55 10.99
C ASN A 142 -45.47 20.52 10.02
N ASP A 143 -44.64 19.64 9.47
CA ASP A 143 -45.12 18.57 8.60
C ASP A 143 -46.16 17.68 9.30
N GLN A 144 -47.18 17.27 8.54
CA GLN A 144 -48.20 16.33 8.95
C GLN A 144 -48.23 15.21 7.92
N LYS A 145 -48.08 13.97 8.38
CA LYS A 145 -48.13 12.76 7.54
C LYS A 145 -49.41 12.65 6.68
N SER A 146 -50.48 13.31 7.10
CA SER A 146 -51.76 13.34 6.38
C SER A 146 -52.45 14.68 6.63
N PRO A 147 -52.13 15.73 5.85
CA PRO A 147 -52.65 17.08 6.08
C PRO A 147 -54.15 17.21 5.73
N GLY A 148 -54.71 16.22 5.04
CA GLY A 148 -56.09 16.21 4.57
C GLY A 148 -56.20 16.59 3.10
N ALA A 149 -57.40 16.45 2.53
CA ALA A 149 -57.67 16.83 1.15
C ALA A 149 -57.59 18.36 0.98
N ASN A 150 -57.20 18.79 -0.22
CA ASN A 150 -57.20 20.20 -0.63
C ASN A 150 -56.37 21.15 0.24
N LYS A 151 -55.24 20.69 0.79
CA LYS A 151 -54.28 21.55 1.49
C LYS A 151 -53.13 21.99 0.58
N TYR A 152 -52.62 23.19 0.79
CA TYR A 152 -51.33 23.67 0.26
C TYR A 152 -50.37 23.93 1.43
N TYR A 153 -49.08 23.66 1.23
CA TYR A 153 -48.06 24.07 2.18
C TYR A 153 -47.60 25.50 1.88
N GLY A 154 -47.58 26.37 2.87
CA GLY A 154 -47.21 27.77 2.67
C GLY A 154 -47.03 28.51 3.99
N THR A 155 -47.24 29.82 3.95
CA THR A 155 -47.27 30.67 5.14
C THR A 155 -48.63 31.36 5.29
N ASN A 156 -49.14 31.48 6.52
CA ASN A 156 -50.32 32.31 6.79
C ASN A 156 -49.98 33.81 6.80
N ALA A 157 -50.98 34.67 7.07
CA ALA A 157 -50.81 36.12 7.16
C ALA A 157 -49.80 36.58 8.23
N ALA A 158 -49.50 35.73 9.23
CA ALA A 158 -48.50 35.97 10.26
C ALA A 158 -47.11 35.41 9.89
N GLY A 159 -46.94 34.84 8.69
CA GLY A 159 -45.67 34.25 8.25
C GLY A 159 -45.35 32.88 8.84
N VAL A 160 -46.29 32.26 9.58
CA VAL A 160 -46.11 30.92 10.15
C VAL A 160 -46.21 29.89 9.05
N LYS A 161 -45.27 28.94 8.99
CA LYS A 161 -45.27 27.84 8.02
C LYS A 161 -46.20 26.71 8.45
N GLY A 162 -46.92 26.11 7.50
CA GLY A 162 -47.80 24.97 7.75
C GLY A 162 -48.65 24.57 6.55
N TRP A 163 -49.54 23.59 6.77
CA TRP A 163 -50.56 23.16 5.80
C TRP A 163 -51.82 24.01 5.95
N TYR A 164 -52.31 24.59 4.85
CA TYR A 164 -53.45 25.51 4.79
C TYR A 164 -54.45 25.11 3.70
N ASP A 165 -55.71 25.52 3.80
CA ASP A 165 -56.74 25.22 2.79
C ASP A 165 -56.46 25.90 1.45
N LEU A 166 -56.56 25.15 0.35
CA LEU A 166 -56.48 25.72 -1.00
C LEU A 166 -57.52 26.84 -1.16
N PRO A 167 -57.12 28.04 -1.60
CA PRO A 167 -58.07 29.12 -1.85
C PRO A 167 -59.15 28.69 -2.85
N GLY A 168 -60.42 28.71 -2.43
CA GLY A 168 -61.57 28.36 -3.27
C GLY A 168 -62.03 26.89 -3.21
N ALA A 169 -61.51 26.09 -2.27
CA ALA A 169 -62.03 24.76 -1.93
C ALA A 169 -63.11 24.80 -0.85
#